data_AF-A0A9N7NF99-F1
#
_entry.id   AF-A0A9N7NF99-F1
#
_cell.length_a   1.000
_cell.length_b   1.000
_cell.length_c   1.000
_cell.angle_alpha   90.00
_cell.angle_beta   90.00
_cell.angle_gamma   90.00
#
_symmetry.space_group_name_H-M   'P 1'
#
loop_
_entity.id
_entity.type
_entity.pdbx_description
1 polymer ?
#
loop_
_entity_poly.entity_id
_entity_poly.type
_entity_poly.pdbx_seq_one_letter_code
_entity_poly.pdbx_strand_id
1 'polypeptide(L)'
;MLDESTTSNEPKFKGMYNYVHIDEKWFYMTKKEQTYYMLNNEEDPHRTCQSKNNIAKVMFLAATTRPRFDSEGRVVFSGKVGCWAFVTEQPAQRNSRNRQAGTMEMKAITSVKRENVKAFLIEKVIPTIIEKWPNSGETIYVQQDNARTHVPPNDPDFVAAASQNGFDIRLICQPPNSPDLNILDLGYFRAIQSLQQKMCTRNIHELVSAVDNAF
;
A
#
# COMPACT_ATOMS: atom_id res chain seq x y z
N MET A 1 -5.43 19.98 8.22
CA MET A 1 -6.57 20.83 7.80
C MET A 1 -7.31 21.30 9.05
N LEU A 2 -7.67 22.58 9.16
CA LEU A 2 -8.44 23.09 10.28
C LEU A 2 -9.92 22.75 10.13
N ASP A 3 -10.59 22.50 11.24
CA ASP A 3 -12.03 22.34 11.29
C ASP A 3 -12.69 23.71 11.12
N GLU A 4 -13.40 23.86 10.00
CA GLU A 4 -14.07 25.09 9.59
C GLU A 4 -15.08 25.60 10.64
N SER A 5 -15.62 24.70 11.47
CA SER A 5 -16.53 25.06 12.56
C SER A 5 -15.81 25.72 13.76
N THR A 6 -14.48 25.72 13.80
CA THR A 6 -13.66 26.14 14.96
C THR A 6 -12.72 27.31 14.68
N THR A 7 -12.72 27.85 13.46
CA THR A 7 -11.72 28.82 12.97
C THR A 7 -11.75 30.21 13.61
N SER A 8 -12.77 30.55 14.41
CA SER A 8 -12.91 31.91 14.95
C SER A 8 -11.92 32.23 16.08
N ASN A 9 -11.85 31.41 17.13
CA ASN A 9 -11.10 31.75 18.35
C ASN A 9 -10.17 30.63 18.85
N GLU A 10 -10.48 29.36 18.56
CA GLU A 10 -9.67 28.20 18.97
C GLU A 10 -9.67 27.16 17.84
N PRO A 11 -8.81 27.34 16.82
CA PRO A 11 -8.80 26.46 15.67
C PRO A 11 -8.40 25.03 16.08
N LYS A 12 -9.27 24.07 15.79
CA LYS A 12 -9.00 22.64 15.96
C LYS A 12 -8.64 22.02 14.62
N PHE A 13 -7.82 20.98 14.63
CA PHE A 13 -7.57 20.18 13.44
C PHE A 13 -8.75 19.24 13.17
N LYS A 14 -9.10 19.05 11.89
CA LYS A 14 -10.08 18.02 11.49
C LYS A 14 -9.58 16.65 11.96
N GLY A 15 -10.48 15.86 12.52
CA GLY A 15 -10.15 14.52 13.04
C GLY A 15 -9.73 13.51 11.96
N MET A 16 -10.17 13.72 10.71
CA MET A 16 -9.88 12.84 9.56
C MET A 16 -10.25 11.37 9.78
N TYR A 17 -11.20 11.09 10.69
CA TYR A 17 -11.68 9.73 10.96
C TYR A 17 -12.41 9.08 9.78
N ASN A 18 -12.84 9.91 8.82
CA ASN A 18 -13.51 9.50 7.60
C ASN A 18 -12.61 9.52 6.35
N TYR A 19 -11.30 9.61 6.51
CA TYR A 19 -10.33 9.56 5.41
C TYR A 19 -9.63 8.21 5.34
N VAL A 20 -9.54 7.63 4.16
CA VAL A 20 -8.69 6.49 3.83
C VAL A 20 -7.60 6.98 2.89
N HIS A 21 -6.35 6.91 3.30
CA HIS A 21 -5.22 7.23 2.46
C HIS A 21 -4.82 6.00 1.66
N ILE A 22 -4.68 6.18 0.35
CA ILE A 22 -4.15 5.17 -0.55
C ILE A 22 -2.91 5.68 -1.26
N ASP A 23 -1.99 4.78 -1.56
CA ASP A 23 -0.80 5.07 -2.36
C ASP A 23 -0.12 3.76 -2.80
N GLU A 24 0.71 3.85 -3.83
CA GLU A 24 1.48 2.75 -4.38
C GLU A 24 2.97 2.85 -4.06
N LYS A 25 3.57 1.71 -3.71
CA LYS A 25 5.03 1.64 -3.49
C LYS A 25 5.68 0.41 -4.07
N TRP A 26 6.84 0.62 -4.67
CA TRP A 26 7.79 -0.45 -5.02
C TRP A 26 8.53 -0.96 -3.79
N PHE A 27 8.37 -2.25 -3.49
CA PHE A 27 9.20 -2.99 -2.56
C PHE A 27 10.22 -3.81 -3.34
N TYR A 28 11.48 -3.73 -2.92
CA TYR A 28 12.60 -4.39 -3.58
C TYR A 28 13.04 -5.60 -2.75
N MET A 29 13.38 -6.70 -3.42
CA MET A 29 13.89 -7.93 -2.80
C MET A 29 15.08 -7.66 -1.88
N THR A 30 15.92 -6.69 -2.27
CA THR A 30 17.09 -6.31 -1.49
C THR A 30 17.49 -4.86 -1.77
N LYS A 31 18.24 -4.24 -0.85
CA LYS A 31 18.82 -2.91 -1.09
C LYS A 31 20.06 -3.01 -1.96
N LYS A 32 20.26 -1.98 -2.79
CA LYS A 32 21.47 -1.79 -3.59
C LYS A 32 22.73 -1.66 -2.72
N GLU A 33 22.63 -0.86 -1.66
CA GLU A 33 23.71 -0.60 -0.70
C GLU A 33 23.17 -0.75 0.73
N GLN A 34 23.98 -1.30 1.63
CA GLN A 34 23.67 -1.48 3.04
C GLN A 34 24.90 -1.22 3.89
N THR A 35 24.72 -0.49 4.98
CA THR A 35 25.75 -0.24 5.99
C THR A 35 25.60 -1.28 7.10
N TYR A 36 26.71 -1.89 7.49
CA TYR A 36 26.78 -2.86 8.58
C TYR A 36 27.69 -2.30 9.68
N TYR A 37 27.30 -2.53 10.94
CA TYR A 37 28.23 -2.38 12.06
C TYR A 37 28.93 -3.73 12.24
N MET A 38 30.26 -3.71 12.25
CA MET A 38 31.09 -4.92 12.30
C MET A 38 32.07 -4.82 13.45
N LEU A 39 32.48 -5.96 13.98
CA LEU A 39 33.59 -6.03 14.92
C LEU A 39 34.94 -5.90 14.17
N ASN A 40 36.00 -5.46 14.86
CA ASN A 40 37.31 -5.21 14.24
C ASN A 40 37.92 -6.42 13.50
N ASN A 41 37.52 -7.65 13.86
CA ASN A 41 38.03 -8.90 13.29
C ASN A 41 36.98 -9.66 12.47
N GLU A 42 35.83 -9.04 12.19
CA GLU A 42 34.77 -9.65 11.38
C GLU A 42 35.06 -9.41 9.90
N GLU A 43 34.90 -10.45 9.07
CA GLU A 43 35.04 -10.30 7.62
C GLU A 43 33.88 -9.50 7.05
N ASP A 44 34.18 -8.63 6.08
CA ASP A 44 33.18 -7.82 5.39
C ASP A 44 32.09 -8.72 4.77
N PRO A 45 30.79 -8.42 4.99
CA PRO A 45 29.71 -9.23 4.47
C PRO A 45 29.69 -9.17 2.94
N HIS A 46 29.99 -10.31 2.31
CA HIS A 46 29.99 -10.42 0.86
C HIS A 46 28.57 -10.68 0.32
N ARG A 47 28.06 -9.78 -0.53
CA ARG A 47 26.78 -9.94 -1.22
C ARG A 47 26.98 -9.91 -2.73
N THR A 48 26.55 -10.96 -3.41
CA THR A 48 26.54 -11.03 -4.88
C THR A 48 25.14 -10.81 -5.43
N CYS A 49 25.05 -10.12 -6.55
CA CYS A 49 23.83 -10.04 -7.36
C CYS A 49 24.23 -10.01 -8.84
N GLN A 50 23.36 -10.53 -9.72
CA GLN A 50 23.65 -10.52 -11.16
C GLN A 50 23.69 -9.10 -11.73
N SER A 51 22.81 -8.21 -11.26
CA SER A 51 22.79 -6.81 -11.65
C SER A 51 22.12 -5.94 -10.59
N LYS A 52 22.81 -4.88 -10.17
CA LYS A 52 22.27 -3.85 -9.26
C LYS A 52 21.15 -3.00 -9.89
N ASN A 53 21.04 -3.03 -11.22
CA ASN A 53 20.03 -2.27 -11.97
C ASN A 53 18.73 -3.07 -12.16
N ASN A 54 18.78 -4.39 -11.98
CA ASN A 54 17.64 -5.28 -12.20
C ASN A 54 17.32 -6.10 -10.93
N ILE A 55 17.20 -5.41 -9.80
CA ILE A 55 16.76 -6.03 -8.56
C ILE A 55 15.25 -6.30 -8.67
N ALA A 56 14.85 -7.54 -8.40
CA ALA A 56 13.44 -7.93 -8.37
C ALA A 56 12.66 -7.04 -7.41
N LYS A 57 11.51 -6.56 -7.87
CA LYS A 57 10.64 -5.64 -7.13
C LYS A 57 9.18 -5.89 -7.46
N VAL A 58 8.30 -5.56 -6.53
CA VAL A 58 6.84 -5.68 -6.64
C VAL A 58 6.22 -4.37 -6.20
N MET A 59 5.25 -3.86 -6.94
CA MET A 59 4.47 -2.69 -6.53
C MET A 59 3.31 -3.17 -5.67
N PHE A 60 2.99 -2.43 -4.62
CA PHE A 60 1.84 -2.68 -3.77
C PHE A 60 0.98 -1.44 -3.71
N LEU A 61 -0.33 -1.59 -3.74
CA LEU A 61 -1.29 -0.58 -3.30
C LEU A 61 -1.55 -0.80 -1.81
N ALA A 62 -1.38 0.23 -0.99
CA ALA A 62 -1.75 0.19 0.42
C ALA A 62 -2.91 1.14 0.69
N ALA A 63 -3.76 0.78 1.64
CA ALA A 63 -4.84 1.59 2.15
C ALA A 63 -4.80 1.60 3.68
N THR A 64 -4.78 2.80 4.27
CA THR A 64 -4.76 2.96 5.72
C THR A 64 -5.56 4.19 6.14
N THR A 65 -6.01 4.22 7.38
CA THR A 65 -6.79 5.30 7.97
C THR A 65 -6.39 5.50 9.42
N ARG A 66 -6.98 6.52 10.06
CA ARG A 66 -6.70 6.85 11.44
C ARG A 66 -7.22 5.72 12.37
N PRO A 67 -6.37 5.16 13.24
CA PRO A 67 -6.82 4.19 14.24
C PRO A 67 -7.81 4.83 15.22
N ARG A 68 -8.74 4.02 15.73
CA ARG A 68 -9.75 4.40 16.74
C ARG A 68 -9.58 3.53 17.98
N PHE A 69 -9.66 4.17 19.13
CA PHE A 69 -9.49 3.55 20.44
C PHE A 69 -10.73 3.80 21.29
N ASP A 70 -11.05 2.89 22.19
CA ASP A 70 -12.10 3.11 23.19
C ASP A 70 -11.58 4.00 24.35
N SER A 71 -12.45 4.26 25.33
CA SER A 71 -12.12 5.07 26.51
C SER A 71 -11.04 4.47 27.40
N GLU A 72 -10.79 3.17 27.31
CA GLU A 72 -9.74 2.45 28.03
C GLU A 72 -8.42 2.39 27.24
N GLY A 73 -8.38 2.97 26.03
CA GLY A 73 -7.22 2.96 25.15
C GLY A 73 -7.03 1.66 24.37
N ARG A 74 -8.02 0.77 24.33
CA ARG A 74 -7.98 -0.46 23.52
C ARG A 74 -8.29 -0.14 22.07
N VAL A 75 -7.63 -0.82 21.14
CA VAL A 75 -7.84 -0.64 19.69
C VAL A 75 -9.22 -1.20 19.32
N VAL A 76 -10.13 -0.32 18.92
CA VAL A 76 -11.44 -0.70 18.35
C VAL A 76 -11.32 -0.86 16.83
N PHE A 77 -10.50 -0.02 16.21
CA PHE A 77 -10.22 -0.08 14.78
C PHE A 77 -8.76 0.29 14.55
N SER A 78 -7.99 -0.65 14.00
CA SER A 78 -6.53 -0.47 13.82
C SER A 78 -6.16 0.57 12.77
N GLY A 79 -7.12 0.97 11.93
CA GLY A 79 -6.87 1.82 10.76
C GLY A 79 -6.23 1.08 9.59
N LYS A 80 -5.86 -0.21 9.74
CA LYS A 80 -5.31 -1.01 8.65
C LYS A 80 -6.43 -1.51 7.74
N VAL A 81 -6.55 -0.93 6.54
CA VAL A 81 -7.53 -1.39 5.54
C VAL A 81 -6.94 -2.59 4.80
N GLY A 82 -5.83 -2.40 4.08
CA GLY A 82 -5.14 -3.51 3.40
C GLY A 82 -3.89 -3.08 2.63
N CYS A 83 -3.14 -4.07 2.16
CA CYS A 83 -2.00 -3.91 1.28
C CYS A 83 -2.05 -5.04 0.24
N TRP A 84 -1.98 -4.70 -1.04
CA TRP A 84 -2.21 -5.65 -2.13
C TRP A 84 -1.12 -5.54 -3.19
N ALA A 85 -0.48 -6.66 -3.51
CA ALA A 85 0.56 -6.74 -4.51
C ALA A 85 0.00 -6.73 -5.95
N PHE A 86 0.60 -5.94 -6.83
CA PHE A 86 0.35 -6.02 -8.28
C PHE A 86 1.12 -7.20 -8.88
N VAL A 87 0.50 -8.38 -8.85
CA VAL A 87 1.06 -9.64 -9.36
C VAL A 87 0.07 -10.36 -10.28
N THR A 88 0.60 -11.25 -11.11
CA THR A 88 -0.17 -12.19 -11.94
C THR A 88 0.42 -13.57 -11.81
N GLU A 89 -0.40 -14.62 -11.90
CA GLU A 89 0.11 -15.97 -12.08
C GLU A 89 0.28 -16.26 -13.57
N GLN A 90 1.44 -16.76 -13.96
CA GLN A 90 1.75 -17.11 -15.34
C GLN A 90 2.48 -18.46 -15.40
N PRO A 91 2.17 -19.33 -16.38
CA PRO A 91 2.94 -20.54 -16.56
C PRO A 91 4.38 -20.23 -16.99
N ALA A 92 5.34 -20.95 -16.43
CA ALA A 92 6.74 -20.87 -16.83
C ALA A 92 6.90 -21.24 -18.31
N GLN A 93 7.47 -20.34 -19.11
CA GLN A 93 7.62 -20.56 -20.56
C GLN A 93 8.77 -21.49 -20.92
N ARG A 94 9.78 -21.61 -20.06
CA ARG A 94 10.99 -22.41 -20.30
C ARG A 94 11.27 -23.32 -19.12
N ASN A 95 11.83 -24.48 -19.43
CA ASN A 95 12.45 -25.32 -18.41
C ASN A 95 13.65 -24.59 -17.81
N SER A 96 13.82 -24.72 -16.51
CA SER A 96 15.02 -24.32 -15.79
C SER A 96 15.38 -25.41 -14.78
N ARG A 97 16.60 -25.34 -14.22
CA ARG A 97 17.04 -26.27 -13.18
C ARG A 97 16.05 -26.35 -11.99
N ASN A 98 15.33 -25.27 -11.70
CA ASN A 98 14.47 -25.16 -10.53
C ASN A 98 12.97 -25.32 -10.82
N ARG A 99 12.57 -25.47 -12.10
CA ARG A 99 11.15 -25.58 -12.49
C ARG A 99 10.97 -26.03 -13.93
N GLN A 100 9.96 -26.87 -14.16
CA GLN A 100 9.52 -27.27 -15.49
C GLN A 100 8.64 -26.17 -16.13
N ALA A 101 8.67 -26.11 -17.46
CA ALA A 101 7.75 -25.32 -18.26
C ALA A 101 6.31 -25.73 -17.93
N GLY A 102 5.41 -24.76 -17.88
CA GLY A 102 4.01 -24.95 -17.48
C GLY A 102 3.74 -24.76 -15.98
N THR A 103 4.77 -24.77 -15.12
CA THR A 103 4.57 -24.50 -13.68
C THR A 103 4.06 -23.08 -13.47
N MET A 104 2.93 -22.90 -12.78
CA MET A 104 2.38 -21.56 -12.47
C MET A 104 3.35 -20.80 -11.55
N GLU A 105 3.70 -19.58 -11.95
CA GLU A 105 4.63 -18.71 -11.24
C GLU A 105 4.02 -17.34 -11.03
N MET A 106 4.10 -16.84 -9.80
CA MET A 106 3.74 -15.46 -9.49
C MET A 106 4.79 -14.51 -10.06
N LYS A 107 4.33 -13.56 -10.87
CA LYS A 107 5.17 -12.50 -11.46
C LYS A 107 4.63 -11.12 -11.13
N ALA A 108 5.56 -10.22 -10.83
CA ALA A 108 5.26 -8.81 -10.64
C ALA A 108 4.76 -8.17 -11.95
N ILE A 109 3.70 -7.37 -11.86
CA ILE A 109 3.29 -6.47 -12.94
C ILE A 109 4.30 -5.31 -12.94
N THR A 110 5.10 -5.20 -14.00
CA THR A 110 6.17 -4.20 -14.09
C THR A 110 5.67 -2.82 -14.53
N SER A 111 4.51 -2.75 -15.16
CA SER A 111 3.86 -1.52 -15.61
C SER A 111 2.41 -1.52 -15.13
N VAL A 112 2.17 -0.84 -14.01
CA VAL A 112 0.84 -0.65 -13.43
C VAL A 112 0.17 0.50 -14.16
N LYS A 113 -0.99 0.22 -14.75
CA LYS A 113 -1.79 1.18 -15.50
C LYS A 113 -3.07 1.53 -14.75
N ARG A 114 -3.82 2.53 -15.24
CA ARG A 114 -5.05 2.99 -14.59
C ARG A 114 -6.08 1.90 -14.42
N GLU A 115 -6.21 1.01 -15.38
CA GLU A 115 -7.09 -0.15 -15.31
C GLU A 115 -6.72 -1.10 -14.16
N ASN A 116 -5.44 -1.27 -13.85
CA ASN A 116 -4.99 -2.10 -12.72
C ASN A 116 -5.34 -1.44 -11.39
N VAL A 117 -5.06 -0.14 -11.26
CA VAL A 117 -5.41 0.64 -10.05
C VAL A 117 -6.92 0.64 -9.84
N LYS A 118 -7.70 0.88 -10.90
CA LYS A 118 -9.17 0.84 -10.86
C LYS A 118 -9.70 -0.51 -10.41
N ALA A 119 -9.20 -1.61 -10.98
CA ALA A 119 -9.59 -2.95 -10.57
C ALA A 119 -9.29 -3.19 -9.08
N PHE A 120 -8.12 -2.77 -8.59
CA PHE A 120 -7.78 -2.92 -7.17
C PHE A 120 -8.68 -2.08 -6.27
N LEU A 121 -9.05 -0.86 -6.68
CA LEU A 121 -9.98 -0.03 -5.93
C LEU A 121 -11.35 -0.69 -5.79
N ILE A 122 -11.89 -1.20 -6.90
CA ILE A 122 -13.24 -1.79 -6.98
C ILE A 122 -13.28 -3.17 -6.31
N GLU A 123 -12.30 -4.03 -6.57
CA GLU A 123 -12.32 -5.43 -6.17
C GLU A 123 -11.70 -5.68 -4.80
N LYS A 124 -10.86 -4.76 -4.31
CA LYS A 124 -10.11 -4.93 -3.06
C LYS A 124 -10.41 -3.82 -2.06
N VAL A 125 -10.15 -2.56 -2.42
CA VAL A 125 -10.22 -1.44 -1.46
C VAL A 125 -11.65 -1.21 -0.98
N ILE A 126 -12.61 -1.01 -1.88
CA ILE A 126 -14.01 -0.73 -1.53
C ILE A 126 -14.61 -1.86 -0.68
N PRO A 127 -14.53 -3.15 -1.09
CA PRO A 127 -15.06 -4.24 -0.27
C PRO A 127 -14.43 -4.30 1.13
N THR A 128 -13.12 -4.08 1.23
CA THR A 128 -12.42 -4.13 2.52
C THR A 128 -12.79 -2.95 3.42
N ILE A 129 -13.05 -1.77 2.84
CA ILE A 129 -13.61 -0.64 3.59
C ILE A 129 -14.98 -1.05 4.13
N ILE A 130 -15.91 -1.49 3.28
CA ILE A 130 -17.26 -1.89 3.68
C ILE A 130 -17.25 -2.94 4.80
N GLU A 131 -16.36 -3.93 4.70
CA GLU A 131 -16.22 -5.00 5.69
C GLU A 131 -15.70 -4.50 7.05
N LYS A 132 -14.68 -3.65 7.05
CA LYS A 132 -13.94 -3.28 8.27
C LYS A 132 -14.38 -1.95 8.89
N TRP A 133 -15.19 -1.17 8.18
CA TRP A 133 -15.49 0.20 8.61
C TRP A 133 -16.37 0.20 9.88
N PRO A 134 -15.97 0.92 10.94
CA PRO A 134 -16.60 0.77 12.25
C PRO A 134 -18.00 1.39 12.37
N ASN A 135 -18.30 2.49 11.65
CA ASN A 135 -19.59 3.19 11.75
C ASN A 135 -20.14 3.51 10.36
N SER A 136 -21.39 3.14 10.07
CA SER A 136 -22.11 3.59 8.88
C SER A 136 -22.75 4.96 9.10
N GLY A 137 -22.89 5.76 8.03
CA GLY A 137 -23.66 7.02 8.04
C GLY A 137 -22.89 8.31 7.72
N GLU A 138 -21.56 8.28 7.71
CA GLU A 138 -20.71 9.40 7.26
C GLU A 138 -20.10 9.12 5.89
N THR A 139 -19.86 10.18 5.10
CA THR A 139 -19.11 10.09 3.85
C THR A 139 -17.66 9.69 4.12
N ILE A 140 -17.18 8.65 3.45
CA ILE A 140 -15.80 8.15 3.49
C ILE A 140 -15.04 8.72 2.30
N TYR A 141 -13.93 9.42 2.55
CA TYR A 141 -13.06 9.96 1.52
C TYR A 141 -11.84 9.06 1.31
N VAL A 142 -11.72 8.46 0.14
CA VAL A 142 -10.50 7.77 -0.29
C VAL A 142 -9.59 8.79 -0.97
N GLN A 143 -8.45 9.10 -0.36
CA GLN A 143 -7.50 10.09 -0.84
C GLN A 143 -6.33 9.42 -1.56
N GLN A 144 -6.07 9.88 -2.78
CA GLN A 144 -4.94 9.48 -3.62
C GLN A 144 -4.11 10.71 -4.08
N ASP A 145 -2.94 10.47 -4.67
CA ASP A 145 -2.15 11.51 -5.34
C ASP A 145 -2.66 11.81 -6.77
N ASN A 146 -1.97 12.71 -7.49
CA ASN A 146 -2.32 13.11 -8.85
C ASN A 146 -1.57 12.36 -9.95
N ALA A 147 -1.07 11.14 -9.69
CA ALA A 147 -0.39 10.33 -10.69
C ALA A 147 -1.28 10.09 -11.91
N ARG A 148 -0.69 10.06 -13.11
CA ARG A 148 -1.46 9.90 -14.36
C ARG A 148 -2.24 8.58 -14.42
N THR A 149 -1.75 7.57 -13.72
CA THR A 149 -2.38 6.25 -13.61
C THR A 149 -3.55 6.23 -12.64
N HIS A 150 -3.81 7.29 -11.88
CA HIS A 150 -4.91 7.30 -10.93
C HIS A 150 -6.26 7.48 -11.62
N VAL A 151 -7.27 6.97 -10.94
CA VAL A 151 -8.67 6.97 -11.38
C VAL A 151 -9.25 8.36 -11.09
N PRO A 152 -9.92 9.01 -12.04
CA PRO A 152 -10.54 10.31 -11.75
C PRO A 152 -11.64 10.15 -10.69
N PRO A 153 -11.85 11.13 -9.80
CA PRO A 153 -12.89 11.09 -8.76
C PRO A 153 -14.30 10.72 -9.25
N ASN A 154 -14.65 11.14 -10.46
CA ASN A 154 -15.96 10.92 -11.08
C ASN A 154 -15.97 9.71 -12.04
N ASP A 155 -15.01 8.79 -11.92
CA ASP A 155 -14.99 7.58 -12.73
C ASP A 155 -16.27 6.75 -12.51
N PRO A 156 -17.03 6.44 -13.56
CA PRO A 156 -18.35 5.83 -13.43
C PRO A 156 -18.30 4.43 -12.81
N ASP A 157 -17.26 3.64 -13.09
CA ASP A 157 -17.14 2.28 -12.53
C ASP A 157 -16.82 2.35 -11.04
N PHE A 158 -15.93 3.28 -10.64
CA PHE A 158 -15.66 3.52 -9.23
C PHE A 158 -16.91 4.00 -8.49
N VAL A 159 -17.61 5.01 -9.01
CA VAL A 159 -18.83 5.58 -8.39
C VAL A 159 -19.91 4.50 -8.25
N ALA A 160 -20.09 3.65 -9.27
CA ALA A 160 -21.05 2.56 -9.24
C ALA A 160 -20.71 1.52 -8.15
N ALA A 161 -19.42 1.17 -7.97
CA ALA A 161 -19.00 0.26 -6.90
C ALA A 161 -19.10 0.91 -5.51
N ALA A 162 -18.74 2.19 -5.40
CA ALA A 162 -18.69 2.95 -4.17
C ALA A 162 -20.08 3.30 -3.59
N SER A 163 -21.12 3.26 -4.42
CA SER A 163 -22.51 3.55 -4.01
C SER A 163 -23.29 2.32 -3.55
N GLN A 164 -22.64 1.15 -3.52
CA GLN A 164 -23.28 -0.10 -3.09
C GLN A 164 -23.38 -0.18 -1.56
N ASN A 165 -24.30 -1.00 -1.06
CA ASN A 165 -24.41 -1.35 0.37
C ASN A 165 -24.68 -0.18 1.33
N GLY A 166 -25.15 0.98 0.83
CA GLY A 166 -25.54 2.12 1.66
C GLY A 166 -24.38 2.96 2.21
N PHE A 167 -23.16 2.74 1.73
CA PHE A 167 -22.01 3.58 2.03
C PHE A 167 -21.90 4.74 1.04
N ASP A 168 -21.45 5.91 1.51
CA ASP A 168 -21.09 7.05 0.66
C ASP A 168 -19.55 7.12 0.60
N ILE A 169 -18.94 6.39 -0.34
CA ILE A 169 -17.49 6.39 -0.54
C ILE A 169 -17.15 7.30 -1.73
N ARG A 170 -16.23 8.24 -1.53
CA ARG A 170 -15.81 9.20 -2.56
C ARG A 170 -14.31 9.20 -2.73
N LEU A 171 -13.86 9.18 -3.98
CA LEU A 171 -12.44 9.32 -4.30
C LEU A 171 -12.11 10.82 -4.39
N ILE A 172 -10.99 11.23 -3.78
CA ILE A 172 -10.49 12.61 -3.82
C ILE A 172 -8.99 12.61 -4.12
N CYS A 173 -8.52 13.69 -4.74
CA CYS A 173 -7.11 13.90 -4.97
C CYS A 173 -6.55 14.89 -3.96
N GLN A 174 -5.38 14.61 -3.41
CA GLN A 174 -4.64 15.57 -2.59
C GLN A 174 -4.06 16.71 -3.46
N PRO A 175 -3.69 17.85 -2.87
CA PRO A 175 -2.96 18.91 -3.57
C PRO A 175 -1.69 18.39 -4.27
N PRO A 176 -1.30 18.95 -5.43
CA PRO A 176 -0.09 18.54 -6.13
C PRO A 176 1.17 18.64 -5.27
N ASN A 177 2.11 17.71 -5.45
CA ASN A 177 3.41 17.67 -4.76
C ASN A 177 3.33 17.74 -3.23
N SER A 178 2.30 17.14 -2.63
CA SER A 178 2.07 17.18 -1.18
C SER A 178 2.10 15.78 -0.54
N PRO A 179 3.24 15.06 -0.60
CA PRO A 179 3.37 13.73 0.00
C PRO A 179 3.22 13.75 1.53
N ASP A 180 3.45 14.90 2.15
CA ASP A 180 3.24 15.14 3.58
C ASP A 180 1.75 15.07 4.00
N LEU A 181 0.83 15.10 3.04
CA LEU A 181 -0.61 14.91 3.28
C LEU A 181 -1.04 13.45 3.20
N ASN A 182 -0.11 12.52 2.97
CA ASN A 182 -0.37 11.09 2.93
C ASN A 182 0.44 10.35 4.01
N ILE A 183 -0.25 9.73 4.97
CA ILE A 183 0.37 8.98 6.06
C ILE A 183 1.23 7.80 5.56
N LEU A 184 0.92 7.25 4.39
CA LEU A 184 1.67 6.16 3.78
C LEU A 184 3.11 6.60 3.45
N ASP A 185 3.25 7.78 2.84
CA ASP A 185 4.52 8.40 2.49
C ASP A 185 5.31 8.92 3.69
N LEU A 186 4.61 9.49 4.67
CA LEU A 186 5.23 10.08 5.87
C LEU A 186 6.08 9.07 6.66
N GLY A 187 5.67 7.80 6.71
CA GLY A 187 6.43 6.81 7.45
C GLY A 187 5.90 5.38 7.41
N TYR A 188 4.62 5.17 7.09
CA TYR A 188 4.03 3.82 7.14
C TYR A 188 4.76 2.86 6.20
N PHE A 189 5.03 3.29 4.97
CA PHE A 189 5.79 2.48 4.02
C PHE A 189 7.23 2.22 4.45
N ARG A 190 7.88 3.19 5.10
CA ARG A 190 9.24 3.00 5.63
C ARG A 190 9.24 1.95 6.74
N ALA A 191 8.21 1.93 7.58
CA ALA A 191 8.04 0.94 8.63
C ALA A 191 7.87 -0.48 8.06
N ILE A 192 6.93 -0.67 7.12
CA ILE A 192 6.73 -1.96 6.42
C ILE A 192 8.04 -2.41 5.77
N GLN A 193 8.70 -1.51 5.05
CA GLN A 193 9.95 -1.81 4.36
C GLN A 193 11.07 -2.21 5.34
N SER A 194 11.16 -1.57 6.51
CA SER A 194 12.13 -1.92 7.54
C SER A 194 11.89 -3.33 8.10
N LEU A 195 10.63 -3.75 8.24
CA LEU A 195 10.28 -5.11 8.69
C LEU A 195 10.53 -6.14 7.60
N GLN A 196 10.07 -5.88 6.38
CA GLN A 196 10.29 -6.74 5.21
C GLN A 196 11.79 -7.02 4.99
N GLN A 197 12.65 -6.02 5.19
CA GLN A 197 14.10 -6.14 5.00
C GLN A 197 14.82 -6.99 6.06
N LYS A 198 14.14 -7.34 7.16
CA LYS A 198 14.64 -8.34 8.11
C LYS A 198 14.45 -9.78 7.59
N MET A 199 13.64 -9.95 6.54
CA MET A 199 13.37 -11.25 5.92
C MET A 199 14.31 -11.47 4.72
N CYS A 200 14.85 -12.68 4.58
CA CYS A 200 15.67 -13.06 3.43
C CYS A 200 14.77 -13.63 2.33
N THR A 201 14.19 -12.76 1.50
CA THR A 201 13.30 -13.14 0.40
C THR A 201 14.09 -13.49 -0.86
N ARG A 202 13.77 -14.62 -1.49
CA ARG A 202 14.50 -15.19 -2.65
C ARG A 202 13.70 -15.17 -3.95
N ASN A 203 12.39 -15.00 -3.87
CA ASN A 203 11.47 -14.96 -5.01
C ASN A 203 10.31 -14.00 -4.75
N ILE A 204 9.53 -13.73 -5.80
CA ILE A 204 8.41 -12.76 -5.76
C ILE A 204 7.37 -13.16 -4.72
N HIS A 205 7.05 -14.45 -4.61
CA HIS A 205 6.09 -14.95 -3.63
C HIS A 205 6.55 -14.66 -2.19
N GLU A 206 7.80 -14.99 -1.85
CA GLU A 206 8.38 -14.67 -0.55
C GLU A 206 8.41 -13.17 -0.25
N LEU A 207 8.67 -12.34 -1.27
CA LEU A 207 8.60 -10.88 -1.13
C LEU A 207 7.17 -10.42 -0.81
N VAL A 208 6.16 -10.94 -1.50
CA VAL A 208 4.75 -10.65 -1.20
C VAL A 208 4.41 -11.07 0.22
N SER A 209 4.71 -12.32 0.60
CA SER A 209 4.46 -12.79 1.96
C SER A 209 5.19 -11.97 3.04
N ALA A 210 6.40 -11.47 2.76
CA ALA A 210 7.14 -10.65 3.71
C ALA A 210 6.52 -9.25 3.89
N VAL A 211 5.97 -8.65 2.83
CA VAL A 211 5.24 -7.38 2.93
C VAL A 211 3.89 -7.58 3.62
N ASP A 212 3.16 -8.64 3.28
CA ASP A 212 1.87 -8.98 3.90
C ASP A 212 2.01 -9.21 5.42
N ASN A 213 3.05 -9.93 5.84
CA ASN A 213 3.33 -10.15 7.26
C ASN A 213 3.79 -8.89 8.00
N ALA A 214 4.39 -7.93 7.28
CA ALA A 214 4.85 -6.68 7.86
C ALA A 214 3.73 -5.63 8.00
N PHE A 215 2.65 -5.77 7.24
CA PHE A 215 1.55 -4.80 7.18
C PHE A 215 0.69 -4.81 8.45
#